data_AF-A0A925BUA1-F1
#
_entry.id   AF-A0A925BUA1-F1
#
_cell.length_a   1.000
_cell.length_b   1.000
_cell.length_c   1.000
_cell.angle_alpha   90.00
_cell.angle_beta   90.00
_cell.angle_gamma   90.00
#
_symmetry.space_group_name_H-M   'P 1'
#
loop_
_entity.id
_entity.type
_entity.pdbx_description
1 polymer ?
#
loop_
_entity_poly.entity_id
_entity_poly.type
_entity_poly.pdbx_seq_one_letter_code
_entity_poly.pdbx_strand_id
1 'polypeptide(L)' 'MSIGYVALVLHAHLPFVRHPESDYVLEEEWLYEAITETYIPLLQVFEGLIRDGVEFKLTMSMTPPLVSMLL' A
#
# COMPACT_ATOMS: atom_id res chain seq x y z
N MET A 1 -3.39 -19.05 27.21
CA MET A 1 -2.07 -19.31 26.56
C MET A 1 -2.21 -18.97 25.09
N SER A 2 -1.31 -18.13 24.55
CA SER A 2 -1.22 -17.90 23.11
C SER A 2 -0.56 -19.10 22.42
N ILE A 3 -1.09 -19.52 21.28
CA ILE A 3 -0.54 -20.61 20.46
C ILE A 3 0.73 -20.22 19.69
N GLY A 4 1.09 -18.94 19.70
CA GLY A 4 2.25 -18.38 19.02
C GLY A 4 2.01 -16.90 18.67
N TYR A 5 2.93 -16.32 17.89
CA TYR A 5 2.79 -14.97 17.33
C TYR A 5 2.81 -15.06 15.80
N VAL A 6 2.00 -14.22 15.15
CA VAL A 6 2.01 -14.04 13.70
C VAL A 6 2.49 -12.63 13.40
N ALA A 7 3.44 -12.49 12.49
CA ALA A 7 3.95 -11.21 12.01
C ALA A 7 3.69 -11.10 10.50
N LEU A 8 2.63 -10.38 10.13
CA LEU A 8 2.35 -10.05 8.74
C LEU A 8 3.18 -8.82 8.34
N VAL A 9 4.05 -8.97 7.34
CA VAL A 9 4.90 -7.89 6.81
C VAL A 9 4.56 -7.68 5.33
N LEU A 10 4.01 -6.51 5.01
CA LEU A 10 3.68 -6.09 3.65
C LEU A 10 4.80 -5.20 3.11
N HIS A 11 5.28 -5.48 1.89
CA HIS A 11 6.29 -4.68 1.22
C HIS A 11 5.70 -4.00 -0.01
N ALA A 12 5.47 -2.70 0.09
CA ALA A 12 4.98 -1.87 -1.02
C ALA A 12 6.16 -1.20 -1.72
N HIS A 13 6.32 -1.53 -3.00
CA HIS A 13 7.38 -1.02 -3.84
C HIS A 13 6.86 -0.72 -5.24
N LEU A 14 7.31 0.40 -5.77
CA LEU A 14 7.23 0.74 -7.18
C LEU A 14 8.49 1.55 -7.54
N PRO A 15 9.14 1.32 -8.69
CA PRO A 15 10.18 2.24 -9.18
C PRO A 15 9.59 3.63 -9.43
N PHE A 16 10.43 4.66 -9.58
CA PHE A 16 9.95 5.99 -9.92
C PHE A 16 9.50 5.99 -11.39
N VAL A 17 8.20 6.21 -11.62
CA VAL A 17 7.55 6.09 -12.95
C VAL A 17 6.88 7.38 -13.41
N ARG A 18 7.00 8.50 -12.69
CA ARG A 18 6.40 9.77 -13.12
C ARG A 18 7.21 10.43 -14.23
N HIS A 19 6.54 10.84 -15.29
CA HIS A 19 7.08 11.45 -16.50
C HIS A 19 6.29 12.72 -16.88
N PRO A 20 6.52 13.85 -16.20
CA PRO A 20 5.77 15.09 -16.42
C PRO A 20 5.89 15.67 -17.85
N GLU A 21 6.87 15.20 -18.62
CA GLU A 21 7.12 15.59 -20.01
C GLU A 21 6.20 14.94 -21.04
N SER A 22 5.42 13.91 -20.67
CA SER A 22 4.53 13.16 -21.57
C SER A 22 3.10 13.15 -21.06
N ASP A 23 2.14 13.36 -21.96
CA ASP A 23 0.71 13.30 -21.62
C ASP A 23 0.22 11.89 -21.29
N TYR A 24 0.98 10.85 -21.68
CA TYR A 24 0.66 9.45 -21.41
C TYR A 24 1.93 8.61 -21.25
N VAL A 25 1.98 7.83 -20.17
CA VAL A 25 3.04 6.84 -19.92
C VAL A 25 2.43 5.60 -19.26
N LEU A 26 2.69 4.43 -19.86
CA LEU A 26 2.12 3.15 -19.42
C LEU A 26 2.57 2.78 -18.00
N GLU A 27 3.80 3.11 -17.64
CA GLU A 27 4.39 2.83 -16.33
C GLU A 27 3.71 3.62 -15.20
N GLU A 28 3.12 4.79 -15.49
CA GLU A 28 2.33 5.53 -14.50
C GLU A 28 1.03 4.80 -14.15
N GLU A 29 0.47 4.01 -15.08
CA GLU A 29 -0.73 3.20 -14.83
C GLU A 29 -0.50 2.23 -13.67
N TRP A 30 0.72 1.69 -13.51
CA TRP A 30 1.04 0.81 -12.38
C TRP A 30 0.87 1.51 -11.03
N LEU A 31 1.18 2.80 -10.93
CA LEU A 31 0.96 3.56 -9.70
C LEU A 31 -0.54 3.71 -9.42
N TYR A 32 -1.32 4.04 -10.45
CA TYR A 32 -2.76 4.20 -10.30
C TYR A 32 -3.44 2.87 -9.94
N GLU A 33 -3.10 1.78 -10.61
CA GLU A 33 -3.55 0.43 -10.29
C GLU A 33 -3.19 0.04 -8.85
N ALA A 34 -1.95 0.27 -8.42
CA ALA A 34 -1.53 -0.01 -7.06
C ALA A 34 -2.35 0.80 -6.02
N ILE A 35 -2.65 2.06 -6.30
CA ILE A 35 -3.50 2.90 -5.45
C ILE A 35 -4.93 2.36 -5.39
N THR A 36 -5.56 2.12 -6.54
CA THR A 36 -6.98 1.77 -6.62
C THR A 36 -7.28 0.33 -6.24
N GLU A 37 -6.38 -0.60 -6.54
CA GLU A 37 -6.62 -2.04 -6.37
C GLU A 37 -5.91 -2.62 -5.15
N THR A 38 -4.94 -1.92 -4.55
CA THR A 38 -4.22 -2.41 -3.36
C THR A 38 -4.30 -1.44 -2.18
N TYR A 39 -3.79 -0.21 -2.32
CA TYR A 39 -3.60 0.66 -1.14
C TYR A 39 -4.92 1.17 -0.56
N ILE A 40 -5.85 1.65 -1.40
CA ILE A 40 -7.17 2.07 -0.95
C ILE A 40 -7.96 0.88 -0.37
N PRO A 41 -8.06 -0.28 -1.04
CA PRO A 41 -8.71 -1.45 -0.46
C PRO A 41 -8.11 -1.91 0.88
N LEU A 42 -6.79 -1.89 1.03
CA LEU A 42 -6.15 -2.21 2.31
C LEU A 42 -6.55 -1.23 3.41
N LEU A 43 -6.56 0.08 3.14
CA LEU A 43 -7.03 1.08 4.09
C LEU A 43 -8.49 0.83 4.51
N GLN A 44 -9.37 0.53 3.55
CA GLN A 44 -10.78 0.20 3.84
C GLN A 44 -10.92 -1.04 4.73
N VAL A 45 -10.10 -2.07 4.52
CA VAL A 45 -10.06 -3.26 5.38
C VAL A 45 -9.59 -2.88 6.78
N PHE A 46 -8.53 -2.08 6.92
CA PHE A 46 -8.00 -1.67 8.22
C PHE A 46 -9.00 -0.82 9.00
N GLU A 47 -9.66 0.14 8.33
CA GLU A 47 -10.75 0.93 8.92
C GLU A 47 -11.92 0.05 9.34
N GLY A 48 -12.26 -0.97 8.55
CA GLY A 48 -13.27 -1.97 8.91
C GLY A 48 -12.92 -2.74 10.18
N LEU A 49 -11.69 -3.24 10.27
CA LEU A 49 -11.20 -3.95 11.46
C LEU A 49 -11.22 -3.06 12.72
N ILE A 50 -10.83 -1.79 12.58
CA ILE A 50 -10.90 -0.81 13.68
C ILE A 50 -12.34 -0.59 14.13
N ARG A 51 -13.25 -0.34 13.17
CA ARG A 51 -14.68 -0.12 13.45
C ARG A 51 -15.31 -1.32 14.16
N ASP A 52 -14.94 -2.53 13.76
CA ASP A 52 -15.49 -3.77 14.29
C ASP A 52 -14.80 -4.20 15.61
N GLY A 53 -13.85 -3.41 16.12
CA GLY A 53 -13.16 -3.65 17.39
C GLY A 53 -12.19 -4.83 17.37
N VAL A 54 -11.70 -5.23 16.19
CA VAL A 54 -10.77 -6.35 16.03
C VAL A 54 -9.36 -5.90 16.37
N GLU A 55 -8.71 -6.55 17.35
CA GLU A 55 -7.29 -6.32 17.63
C GLU A 55 -6.43 -6.98 16.55
N PHE A 56 -5.77 -6.18 15.71
CA PHE A 56 -4.82 -6.66 14.70
C PHE A 56 -3.51 -5.85 14.72
N LYS A 57 -2.43 -6.49 14.28
CA LYS A 57 -1.11 -5.88 14.13
C LYS A 57 -0.50 -6.35 12.83
N LEU A 58 0.10 -5.42 12.08
CA LEU A 58 0.87 -5.71 10.88
C LEU A 58 2.00 -4.70 10.74
N THR A 59 2.98 -5.03 9.92
CA THR A 59 4.03 -4.10 9.50
C THR A 59 3.88 -3.84 8.01
N MET A 60 3.94 -2.58 7.60
CA MET A 60 4.00 -2.20 6.18
C MET A 60 5.27 -1.39 5.94
N SER A 61 6.07 -1.84 4.96
CA SER A 61 7.21 -1.10 4.47
C SER A 61 6.86 -0.46 3.13
N MET A 62 7.26 0.79 2.93
CA MET A 62 7.05 1.54 1.69
C MET A 62 8.39 2.10 1.23
N THR A 63 8.77 1.81 -0.01
CA THR A 63 10.08 2.26 -0.52
C THR A 63 10.10 3.78 -0.77
N PRO A 64 11.25 4.47 -0.58
CA PRO A 64 11.33 5.92 -0.80
C PRO A 64 10.83 6.41 -2.18
N PRO A 65 11.12 5.73 -3.32
CA PRO A 65 10.60 6.15 -4.61
C PRO A 65 9.08 6.11 -4.68
N LEU A 66 8.45 5.04 -4.16
CA LEU A 66 6.99 4.94 -4.10
C LEU A 66 6.39 6.09 -3.28
N VAL A 67 6.91 6.33 -2.07
CA VAL A 67 6.42 7.40 -1.20
C VAL A 67 6.56 8.76 -1.89
N SER A 68 7.66 9.02 -2.61
CA SER A 68 7.84 10.28 -3.34
C SER A 68 6.80 10.53 -4.45
N MET A 69 6.17 9.48 -4.98
CA MET A 69 5.10 9.58 -5.97
C MET A 69 3.69 9.58 -5.35
N LEU A 70 3.57 9.40 -4.04
CA LEU A 70 2.30 9.49 -3.30
C LEU A 70 2.13 10.84 -2.58
N LEU A 71 3.21 11.65 -2.52
CA LEU A 71 3.22 13.05 -2.09
C LEU A 71 2.82 13.99 -3.24
#